data_AF-T0TH85-F1
#
_entry.id   AF-T0TH85-F1
#
_cell.length_a   1.000
_cell.length_b   1.000
_cell.length_c   1.000
_cell.angle_alpha   90.00
_cell.angle_beta   90.00
_cell.angle_gamma   90.00
#
_symmetry.space_group_name_H-M   'P 1'
#
loop_
_entity.id
_entity.type
_entity.pdbx_description
1 polymer ?
#
loop_
_entity_poly.entity_id
_entity_poly.type
_entity_poly.pdbx_seq_one_letter_code
_entity_poly.pdbx_strand_id
1 'polypeptide(L)' 'MTGAEKVEQAKLRKEYIEGYRHSLLHHIAGIKIVDEKGNDVTPEKLRQLQRERGLHGRSLDDPNS' A
#
# COMPACT_ATOMS: atom_id res chain seq x y z
N MET A 1 17.60 29.29 -2.59
CA MET A 1 16.25 28.85 -2.17
C MET A 1 15.86 29.67 -0.96
N THR A 2 14.93 30.59 -1.14
CA THR A 2 14.29 31.35 -0.06
C THR A 2 13.50 30.42 0.86
N GLY A 3 13.22 30.85 2.09
CA GLY A 3 12.50 30.02 3.06
C GLY A 3 11.11 29.58 2.56
N ALA A 4 10.41 30.46 1.83
CA ALA A 4 9.10 30.19 1.25
C ALA A 4 9.15 29.10 0.17
N GLU A 5 10.13 29.15 -0.75
CA GLU A 5 10.29 28.13 -1.79
C GLU A 5 10.53 26.72 -1.24
N LYS A 6 11.25 26.60 -0.11
CA LYS A 6 11.48 25.30 0.55
C LYS A 6 10.20 24.72 1.14
N VAL A 7 9.34 25.57 1.72
CA VAL A 7 8.04 25.15 2.27
C VAL A 7 7.12 24.69 1.15
N GLU A 8 7.07 25.43 0.05
CA GLU A 8 6.27 25.10 -1.12
C GLU A 8 6.76 23.80 -1.78
N GLN A 9 8.07 23.63 -1.94
CA GLN A 9 8.66 22.40 -2.45
C GLN A 9 8.36 21.20 -1.52
N ALA A 10 8.41 21.39 -0.20
CA ALA A 10 8.06 20.34 0.75
C ALA A 10 6.57 19.95 0.66
N LYS A 11 5.68 20.92 0.44
CA LYS A 11 4.25 20.68 0.22
C LYS A 11 4.01 19.89 -1.07
N LEU A 12 4.56 20.35 -2.19
CA LEU A 12 4.44 19.68 -3.50
C LEU A 12 5.02 18.26 -3.47
N ARG A 13 6.14 18.06 -2.76
CA ARG A 13 6.73 16.72 -2.59
C ARG A 13 5.82 15.80 -1.80
N LYS A 14 5.13 16.29 -0.77
CA LYS A 14 4.15 15.49 -0.02
C LYS A 14 2.98 15.08 -0.90
N GLU A 15 2.38 16.02 -1.62
CA GLU A 15 1.25 15.76 -2.53
C GLU A 15 1.63 14.73 -3.61
N TYR A 16 2.81 14.85 -4.22
CA TYR A 16 3.31 13.87 -5.19
C TYR A 16 3.49 12.48 -4.59
N ILE A 17 4.13 12.39 -3.41
CA ILE A 17 4.36 11.10 -2.75
C ILE A 17 3.03 10.44 -2.36
N GLU A 18 2.04 11.20 -1.91
CA GLU A 18 0.71 10.66 -1.58
C GLU A 18 -0.01 10.12 -2.81
N GLY A 19 -0.04 10.87 -3.91
CA GLY A 19 -0.62 10.40 -5.17
C GLY A 19 0.09 9.16 -5.71
N TYR A 20 1.43 9.15 -5.65
CA TYR A 20 2.23 8.00 -6.06
C TYR A 20 1.96 6.77 -5.19
N ARG A 21 1.90 6.93 -3.86
CA ARG A 21 1.56 5.83 -2.94
C ARG A 21 0.20 5.23 -3.28
N HIS A 22 -0.80 6.07 -3.57
CA HIS A 22 -2.13 5.57 -3.91
C HIS A 22 -2.12 4.73 -5.20
N SER A 23 -1.45 5.23 -6.25
CA SER A 23 -1.30 4.51 -7.51
C SER A 23 -0.54 3.19 -7.35
N LEU A 24 0.56 3.21 -6.57
CA LEU A 24 1.34 2.02 -6.27
C LEU A 24 0.51 0.99 -5.49
N LEU A 25 -0.22 1.42 -4.46
CA LEU A 25 -1.10 0.56 -3.67
C LEU A 25 -2.15 -0.11 -4.55
N HIS A 26 -2.76 0.63 -5.48
CA HIS A 26 -3.73 0.07 -6.43
C HIS A 26 -3.10 -1.03 -7.31
N HIS A 27 -1.88 -0.80 -7.79
CA HIS A 27 -1.19 -1.76 -8.66
C HIS A 27 -0.79 -3.04 -7.91
N ILE A 28 -0.25 -2.91 -6.68
CA ILE A 28 0.23 -4.07 -5.91
C ILE A 28 -0.88 -4.80 -5.13
N ALA A 29 -2.06 -4.21 -4.98
CA ALA A 29 -3.18 -4.80 -4.24
C ALA A 29 -3.65 -6.15 -4.83
N GLY A 30 -3.40 -6.41 -6.12
CA GLY A 30 -3.73 -7.69 -6.76
C GLY A 30 -2.62 -8.75 -6.70
N ILE A 31 -1.51 -8.47 -6.01
CA ILE A 31 -0.35 -9.35 -5.96
C ILE A 31 -0.28 -10.00 -4.56
N LYS A 32 -0.21 -11.34 -4.55
CA LYS A 32 0.13 -12.12 -3.36
C LYS A 32 1.64 -12.39 -3.36
N ILE A 33 2.31 -12.03 -2.27
CA ILE A 33 3.76 -12.20 -2.14
C ILE A 33 3.97 -13.43 -1.27
N VAL A 34 4.65 -14.44 -1.81
CA VAL A 34 5.01 -15.67 -1.10
C VAL A 34 6.52 -15.78 -1.00
N ASP A 35 7.01 -16.32 0.11
CA ASP A 35 8.43 -16.66 0.25
C ASP A 35 8.77 -17.99 -0.44
N GLU A 36 10.06 -18.35 -0.47
CA GLU A 36 10.53 -19.61 -1.07
C GLU A 36 9.97 -20.86 -0.38
N LYS A 37 9.45 -20.72 0.84
CA LYS A 37 8.83 -21.79 1.63
C LYS A 37 7.31 -21.87 1.41
N GLY A 38 6.73 -20.96 0.62
CA GLY A 38 5.30 -20.88 0.35
C GLY A 38 4.48 -20.12 1.39
N ASN A 39 5.11 -19.46 2.37
CA ASN A 39 4.39 -18.64 3.35
C ASN A 39 3.98 -17.31 2.72
N ASP A 40 2.76 -16.86 3.04
CA ASP A 40 2.27 -15.55 2.63
C ASP A 40 2.96 -14.45 3.43
N VAL A 41 3.84 -13.71 2.75
CA VAL A 41 4.60 -12.59 3.32
C VAL A 41 4.09 -11.24 2.81
N THR A 42 2.88 -11.18 2.24
CA THR A 42 2.25 -9.92 1.86
C THR A 42 2.18 -8.99 3.08
N PRO A 43 2.71 -7.76 3.05
CA PRO A 43 2.68 -6.83 4.18
C PRO A 43 1.27 -6.62 4.77
N GLU A 44 1.16 -6.46 6.10
CA GLU A 44 -0.13 -6.39 6.82
C GLU A 44 -1.09 -5.33 6.26
N LYS A 45 -0.57 -4.15 5.90
CA LYS A 45 -1.38 -3.08 5.29
C LYS A 45 -2.00 -3.49 3.96
N LEU A 46 -1.29 -4.30 3.18
CA LEU A 46 -1.80 -4.85 1.92
C LEU A 46 -2.77 -6.01 2.17
N ARG A 47 -2.54 -6.82 3.21
CA ARG A 47 -3.51 -7.84 3.63
C ARG A 47 -4.83 -7.24 4.03
N GLN A 48 -4.81 -6.16 4.81
CA GLN A 48 -6.01 -5.42 5.21
C GLN A 48 -6.76 -4.85 4.01
N LEU A 49 -6.05 -4.20 3.08
CA LEU A 49 -6.65 -3.69 1.83
C LEU A 49 -7.26 -4.81 0.98
N GLN A 50 -6.62 -5.98 0.94
CA GLN A 50 -7.12 -7.14 0.21
C GLN A 50 -8.35 -7.76 0.90
N ARG A 51 -8.41 -7.78 2.24
CA ARG A 51 -9.60 -8.17 3.02
C ARG A 51 -10.79 -7.23 2.76
N GLU A 52 -10.55 -5.93 2.81
CA GLU A 52 -11.58 -4.91 2.51
C GLU A 52 -12.15 -5.05 1.08
N ARG A 53 -11.30 -5.47 0.14
CA ARG A 53 -11.67 -5.68 -1.27
C ARG A 53 -12.15 -7.10 -1.58
N GLY A 54 -12.14 -8.02 -0.61
CA GLY A 54 -12.49 -9.43 -0.81
C GLY A 54 -11.57 -10.17 -1.80
N LEU A 55 -10.31 -9.76 -1.91
CA LEU A 55 -9.33 -10.33 -2.84
C LEU A 55 -8.56 -11.50 -2.20
N HIS A 56 -8.08 -12.42 -3.04
CA HIS A 56 -7.23 -13.56 -2.65
C HIS A 56 -7.82 -14.49 -1.57
N GLY A 57 -9.14 -14.59 -1.49
CA GLY A 57 -9.84 -15.43 -0.51
C GLY A 57 -9.77 -14.89 0.92
N ARG A 58 -9.31 -13.64 1.10
CA ARG A 58 -9.21 -13.03 2.42
C ARG A 58 -10.54 -12.40 2.82
N SER A 59 -11.27 -13.08 3.70
CA SER A 59 -12.50 -12.55 4.30
C SER A 59 -12.19 -11.81 5.59
N LEU A 60 -13.03 -10.84 5.96
CA LEU A 60 -12.98 -10.21 7.29
C LEU A 60 -13.31 -11.19 8.42
N ASP A 61 -14.00 -12.27 8.07
CA ASP A 61 -14.49 -13.30 9.00
C ASP A 61 -13.49 -14.45 9.22
N ASP A 62 -12.39 -14.51 8.45
CA ASP A 62 -11.39 -15.57 8.56
C ASP A 62 -10.16 -15.07 9.35
N PRO A 63 -9.98 -15.51 10.62
CA PRO A 63 -8.88 -15.04 11.46
C PRO A 63 -7.50 -15.56 11.02
N ASN A 64 -7.45 -16.51 10.07
CA ASN A 64 -6.21 -17.06 9.53
C ASN A 64 -5.86 -16.53 8.13
N SER A 65 -6.55 -15.47 7.67
CA SER A 65 -6.38 -14.93 6.31
C SER A 65 -5.52 -13.67 6.15
#